data_AF-A0A0Q4XIT8-F1
#
_entry.id   AF-A0A0Q4XIT8-F1
#
_cell.length_a   1.000
_cell.length_b   1.000
_cell.length_c   1.000
_cell.angle_alpha   90.00
_cell.angle_beta   90.00
_cell.angle_gamma   90.00
#
_symmetry.space_group_name_H-M   'P 1'
#
loop_
_entity.id
_entity.type
_entity.pdbx_description
1 polymer ?
#
loop_
_entity_poly.entity_id
_entity_poly.type
_entity_poly.pdbx_seq_one_letter_code
_entity_poly.pdbx_strand_id
1 'polypeptide(L)' 'MSSPDNATTAHLKAIAAALQIPLDQLVENAATCELDDANECLRLWCLLKTTEGRGRALAALRAVADGEAA' A
#
# COMPACT_ATOMS: atom_id res chain seq x y z
N MET A 1 14.59 -28.09 3.21
CA MET A 1 14.18 -26.73 3.60
C MET A 1 13.75 -26.02 2.33
N SER A 2 12.45 -25.82 2.13
CA SER A 2 11.91 -25.12 0.96
C SER A 2 12.27 -23.65 1.09
N SER A 3 13.12 -23.10 0.20
CA SER A 3 13.52 -21.70 0.22
C SER A 3 12.29 -20.78 0.09
N PRO A 4 11.89 -20.06 1.15
CA PRO A 4 10.75 -19.13 1.09
C PRO A 4 11.09 -17.80 0.40
N ASP A 5 12.34 -17.59 -0.04
CA ASP A 5 12.90 -16.24 -0.13
C ASP A 5 12.71 -15.55 -1.49
N ASN A 6 12.73 -16.27 -2.62
CA ASN A 6 12.72 -15.60 -3.93
C ASN A 6 11.32 -15.12 -4.36
N ALA A 7 10.28 -15.92 -4.13
CA ALA A 7 8.91 -15.56 -4.50
C ALA A 7 8.38 -14.40 -3.64
N THR A 8 8.64 -14.46 -2.33
CA THR A 8 8.26 -13.42 -1.37
C THR A 8 8.98 -12.10 -1.68
N THR A 9 10.28 -12.14 -1.95
CA THR A 9 11.06 -10.94 -2.31
C THR A 9 10.59 -10.33 -3.63
N ALA A 10 10.27 -11.14 -4.64
CA ALA A 10 9.74 -10.64 -5.91
C ALA A 10 8.37 -9.95 -5.73
N HIS A 11 7.52 -10.50 -4.86
CA HIS A 11 6.22 -9.92 -4.55
C HIS A 11 6.34 -8.59 -3.81
N LEU A 12 7.22 -8.51 -2.80
CA LEU A 12 7.50 -7.26 -2.09
C LEU A 12 8.06 -6.17 -3.00
N LYS A 13 8.94 -6.53 -3.94
CA LYS A 13 9.44 -5.61 -4.98
C LYS A 13 8.31 -5.06 -5.86
N ALA A 14 7.37 -5.90 -6.27
CA ALA A 14 6.23 -5.46 -7.07
C ALA A 14 5.32 -4.50 -6.29
N ILE A 15 5.12 -4.75 -4.99
CA ILE A 15 4.34 -3.87 -4.11
C ILE A 15 5.05 -2.53 -3.92
N ALA A 16 6.35 -2.52 -3.60
CA ALA A 16 7.15 -1.30 -3.47
C ALA A 16 7.10 -0.45 -4.76
N ALA A 17 7.23 -1.09 -5.92
CA ALA A 17 7.12 -0.42 -7.22
C ALA A 17 5.73 0.18 -7.47
N ALA A 18 4.66 -0.53 -7.10
CA ALA A 18 3.29 -0.03 -7.24
C ALA A 18 2.99 1.17 -6.32
N LEU A 19 3.61 1.18 -5.13
CA LEU A 19 3.51 2.26 -4.15
C LEU A 19 4.51 3.40 -4.39
N GLN A 20 5.40 3.25 -5.38
CA GLN A 20 6.47 4.21 -5.70
C GLN A 20 7.40 4.53 -4.52
N ILE A 21 7.58 3.58 -3.59
CA ILE A 21 8.51 3.70 -2.47
C ILE A 21 9.69 2.74 -2.62
N PRO A 22 10.87 3.05 -2.05
CA PRO A 22 11.97 2.11 -1.95
C PRO A 22 11.55 0.82 -1.21
N LEU A 23 12.05 -0.33 -1.67
CA LEU A 23 11.79 -1.61 -1.00
C LEU A 23 12.28 -1.59 0.45
N ASP A 24 13.43 -0.97 0.70
CA ASP A 24 14.01 -0.89 2.04
C ASP A 24 13.09 -0.09 2.99
N GLN A 25 12.43 0.98 2.50
CA GLN A 25 11.41 1.70 3.27
C GLN A 25 10.16 0.86 3.51
N LEU A 26 9.70 0.09 2.54
CA LEU A 26 8.56 -0.83 2.72
C LEU A 26 8.84 -1.88 3.81
N VAL A 27 10.10 -2.35 3.90
CA VAL A 27 10.53 -3.36 4.87
C VAL A 27 10.86 -2.74 6.23
N GLU A 28 11.39 -1.51 6.27
CA GLU A 28 11.70 -0.79 7.51
C GLU A 28 10.44 -0.21 8.18
N ASN A 29 9.53 0.38 7.41
CA ASN A 29 8.22 0.83 7.92
C ASN A 29 7.31 -0.36 8.30
N ALA A 30 7.71 -1.59 7.96
CA ALA A 30 7.05 -2.78 8.46
C ALA A 30 7.10 -2.92 9.98
N ALA A 31 8.11 -2.31 10.61
CA ALA A 31 8.36 -2.42 12.04
C ALA A 31 7.67 -1.33 12.87
N THR A 32 7.11 -0.30 12.22
CA THR A 32 6.41 0.81 12.87
C THR A 32 4.90 0.70 12.61
N CYS A 33 4.10 1.28 13.51
CA CYS A 33 2.63 1.24 13.53
C CYS A 33 1.92 1.60 12.19
N GLU A 34 2.68 2.11 11.20
CA GLU A 34 2.24 2.49 9.86
C GLU A 34 1.74 1.31 9.00
N LEU A 35 2.16 0.07 9.28
CA LEU A 35 1.59 -1.09 8.58
C LEU A 35 0.13 -1.33 8.94
N ASP A 36 -0.28 -1.09 10.18
CA ASP A 36 -1.65 -1.32 10.60
C ASP A 36 -2.59 -0.35 9.86
N ASP A 37 -2.15 0.91 9.70
CA ASP A 37 -2.88 1.93 8.95
C ASP A 37 -2.90 1.66 7.44
N ALA A 38 -1.78 1.19 6.87
CA ALA A 38 -1.71 0.78 5.46
C ALA A 38 -2.57 -0.47 5.19
N ASN A 39 -2.57 -1.44 6.11
CA ASN A 39 -3.42 -2.63 6.06
C ASN A 39 -4.89 -2.25 6.17
N GLU A 40 -5.23 -1.27 7.00
CA GLU A 40 -6.60 -0.77 7.11
C GLU A 40 -7.07 -0.11 5.80
N CYS A 41 -6.22 0.70 5.17
CA CYS A 41 -6.51 1.28 3.85
C CYS A 41 -6.77 0.18 2.80
N LEU A 42 -5.93 -0.87 2.77
CA LEU A 42 -6.09 -2.00 1.87
C LEU A 42 -7.38 -2.79 2.17
N ARG A 43 -7.69 -3.01 3.46
CA ARG A 43 -8.90 -3.70 3.91
C ARG A 43 -10.15 -2.94 3.46
N LEU A 44 -10.19 -1.63 3.68
CA LEU A 44 -11.29 -0.76 3.23
C LEU A 44 -11.43 -0.78 1.71
N TRP A 45 -10.32 -0.72 0.97
CA TRP A 45 -10.32 -0.81 -0.48
C TRP A 45 -10.96 -2.12 -0.99
N CYS A 46 -10.69 -3.25 -0.32
CA CYS A 46 -11.27 -4.55 -0.67
C CYS A 46 -12.78 -4.65 -0.41
N LEU A 47 -13.31 -3.83 0.50
CA LEU A 47 -14.76 -3.74 0.75
C LEU A 47 -15.49 -2.95 -0.34
N LEU A 48 -14.81 -2.09 -1.10
CA LEU A 48 -15.39 -1.34 -2.21
C LEU A 48 -15.64 -2.26 -3.42
N LYS A 49 -16.92 -2.56 -3.69
CA LYS A 49 -17.33 -3.51 -4.73
C LYS A 49 -17.61 -2.87 -6.09
N THR A 50 -17.81 -1.55 -6.14
CA THR A 50 -18.13 -0.84 -7.38
C THR A 50 -16.94 -0.04 -7.88
N THR A 51 -16.81 0.06 -9.20
CA THR A 51 -15.79 0.92 -9.85
C THR A 51 -15.96 2.38 -9.43
N GLU A 52 -17.22 2.85 -9.35
CA GLU A 52 -17.52 4.21 -8.89
C GLU A 52 -17.09 4.44 -7.44
N GLY A 53 -17.37 3.48 -6.55
CA GLY A 53 -16.97 3.56 -5.14
C GLY A 53 -15.45 3.66 -4.97
N ARG A 54 -14.70 2.85 -5.71
CA ARG A 54 -13.23 2.93 -5.76
C ARG A 54 -12.74 4.27 -6.32
N GLY A 55 -13.41 4.79 -7.35
CA GLY A 55 -13.10 6.09 -7.94
C GLY A 55 -13.23 7.23 -6.92
N ARG A 56 -14.33 7.27 -6.15
CA ARG A 56 -14.53 8.27 -5.10
C ARG A 56 -13.51 8.15 -3.97
N ALA A 57 -13.19 6.93 -3.53
CA ALA A 57 -12.19 6.72 -2.50
C ALA A 57 -10.79 7.20 -2.94
N LEU A 58 -10.40 6.91 -4.18
CA LEU A 58 -9.14 7.36 -4.74
C LEU A 58 -9.07 8.89 -4.85
N ALA A 59 -10.17 9.53 -5.28
CA ALA A 59 -10.24 10.99 -5.37
C ALA A 59 -10.08 11.65 -3.99
N ALA A 60 -10.70 11.09 -2.95
CA ALA A 60 -10.55 11.58 -1.58
C ALA A 60 -9.10 11.46 -1.07
N LEU A 61 -8.46 10.30 -1.28
CA LEU A 61 -7.07 10.08 -0.89
C LEU A 61 -6.12 11.06 -1.59
N ARG A 62 -6.33 11.32 -2.89
CA ARG A 62 -5.54 12.31 -3.64
C ARG A 62 -5.71 13.72 -3.10
N ALA A 63 -6.94 14.13 -2.79
CA ALA A 63 -7.20 15.46 -2.25
C ALA A 63 -6.50 15.68 -0.89
N VAL A 64 -6.41 14.65 -0.05
CA VAL A 64 -5.65 14.72 1.20
C VAL A 64 -4.16 14.89 0.93
N ALA A 65 -3.58 14.03 0.08
CA ALA A 65 -2.15 14.08 -0.25
C ALA A 65 -1.75 15.43 -0.91
N ASP A 66 -2.58 15.94 -1.81
CA ASP A 66 -2.38 17.25 -2.44
C ASP A 66 -2.43 18.40 -1.42
N GLY A 67 -3.26 18.26 -0.37
CA GLY A 67 -3.36 19.23 0.73
C GLY A 67 -2.18 19.22 1.69
N GLU A 68 -1.52 18.08 1.88
CA GLU A 68 -0.31 17.96 2.71
C GLU A 68 0.95 18.47 2.00
N ALA A 69 0.96 18.49 0.67
CA ALA A 69 2.07 18.98 -0.15
C ALA A 69 2.10 20.51 -0.31
N ALA A 70 1.10 21.23 0.21
CA ALA A 70 0.91 22.69 0.12
C ALA A 70 1.36 23.42 1.38
#